data_AF-A0A833CA21-F1
#
_entry.id   AF-A0A833CA21-F1
#
_cell.length_a   1.000
_cell.length_b   1.000
_cell.length_c   1.000
_cell.angle_alpha   90.00
_cell.angle_beta   90.00
_cell.angle_gamma   90.00
#
_symmetry.space_group_name_H-M   'P 1'
#
loop_
_entity.id
_entity.type
_entity.pdbx_description
1 polymer ?
#
loop_
_entity_poly.entity_id
_entity_poly.type
_entity_poly.pdbx_seq_one_letter_code
_entity_poly.pdbx_strand_id
1 'polypeptide(L)' 'MSRIHREHLQAGYIFGDIANEEYIYLPAGEVGVDSPMCILERHGNYEDVSLDEAAHLIDTLTLKPCSHPKLGKRSF' A
#
# COMPACT_ATOMS: atom_id res chain seq x y z
N MET A 1 -8.51 11.18 -8.36
CA MET A 1 -7.61 10.08 -7.96
C MET A 1 -6.29 10.68 -7.55
N SER A 2 -5.80 10.38 -6.34
CA SER A 2 -4.55 10.95 -5.83
C SER A 2 -3.34 10.36 -6.58
N ARG A 3 -2.83 11.09 -7.57
CA ARG A 3 -1.57 10.78 -8.28
C ARG A 3 -0.40 10.61 -7.30
N ILE A 4 -0.44 11.39 -6.21
CA ILE A 4 0.55 11.39 -5.14
C ILE A 4 0.62 10.02 -4.46
N HIS A 5 -0.51 9.40 -4.10
CA HIS A 5 -0.50 8.09 -3.44
C HIS A 5 0.06 6.97 -4.33
N ARG A 6 -0.20 7.02 -5.64
CA ARG A 6 0.41 6.09 -6.60
C ARG A 6 1.93 6.22 -6.63
N GLU A 7 2.45 7.43 -6.74
CA GLU A 7 3.89 7.71 -6.76
C GLU A 7 4.55 7.30 -5.43
N HIS A 8 3.87 7.51 -4.29
CA HIS A 8 4.34 7.04 -3.00
C HIS A 8 4.38 5.50 -2.90
N LEU A 9 3.32 4.80 -3.32
CA LEU A 9 3.31 3.34 -3.35
C LEU A 9 4.43 2.78 -4.23
N GLN A 10 4.65 3.37 -5.42
CA GLN A 10 5.76 3.00 -6.31
C GLN A 10 7.14 3.31 -5.73
N ALA A 11 7.25 4.29 -4.83
CA ALA A 11 8.47 4.54 -4.07
C ALA A 11 8.59 3.63 -2.82
N GLY A 12 7.66 2.70 -2.61
CA GLY A 12 7.68 1.75 -1.49
C GLY A 12 7.15 2.32 -0.18
N TYR A 13 6.45 3.45 -0.17
CA TYR A 13 5.75 3.91 1.04
C TYR A 13 4.63 2.93 1.40
N ILE A 14 4.45 2.72 2.71
CA ILE A 14 3.37 1.92 3.26
C ILE A 14 2.32 2.85 3.86
N PHE A 15 1.07 2.69 3.43
CA PHE A 15 -0.07 3.38 4.02
C PHE A 15 -0.83 2.41 4.90
N GLY A 16 -1.42 2.87 5.99
CA GLY A 16 -2.20 2.00 6.83
C GLY A 16 -2.75 2.65 8.08
N ASP A 17 -3.51 1.86 8.81
CA ASP A 17 -3.95 2.11 10.16
C ASP A 17 -3.46 0.99 11.07
N ILE A 18 -2.50 1.32 11.92
CA ILE A 18 -1.88 0.38 12.86
C ILE A 18 -2.89 -0.12 13.88
N ALA A 19 -3.89 0.68 14.25
CA ALA A 19 -4.89 0.29 15.24
C ALA A 19 -5.87 -0.77 14.69
N ASN A 20 -6.07 -0.81 13.37
CA ASN A 20 -6.96 -1.74 12.68
C ASN A 20 -6.20 -2.85 11.93
N GLU A 21 -4.88 -2.96 12.13
CA GLU A 21 -4.02 -3.94 11.45
C GLU A 21 -4.26 -3.96 9.93
N GLU A 22 -4.40 -2.78 9.35
CA GLU A 22 -4.74 -2.56 7.94
C GLU A 22 -3.60 -1.81 7.24
N TYR A 23 -3.10 -2.36 6.14
CA TYR A 23 -1.98 -1.81 5.40
C TYR A 23 -2.15 -1.95 3.89
N ILE A 24 -1.64 -0.98 3.15
CA ILE A 24 -1.56 -0.98 1.69
C ILE A 24 -0.12 -0.66 1.30
N TYR A 25 0.50 -1.52 0.50
CA TYR A 25 1.86 -1.33 0.03
C TYR A 25 2.11 -2.01 -1.33
N LEU A 26 3.14 -1.54 -2.04
CA LEU A 26 3.62 -2.21 -3.24
C LEU A 26 4.74 -3.21 -2.89
N PRO A 27 4.61 -4.51 -3.18
CA PRO A 27 5.67 -5.48 -2.91
C PRO A 27 6.87 -5.28 -3.84
N ALA A 28 8.07 -5.65 -3.38
CA ALA A 28 9.33 -5.46 -4.11
C ALA A 28 9.32 -6.06 -5.54
N GLY A 29 8.63 -7.18 -5.74
CA GLY A 29 8.56 -7.88 -7.03
C GLY A 29 7.74 -7.15 -8.10
N GLU A 30 6.91 -6.19 -7.71
CA GLU A 30 6.03 -5.42 -8.61
C GLU A 30 6.65 -4.08 -9.03
N VAL A 31 7.86 -3.76 -8.53
CA VAL A 31 8.55 -2.52 -8.85
C VAL A 31 9.02 -2.54 -10.31
N GLY A 32 8.56 -1.56 -11.10
CA GLY A 32 8.92 -1.43 -12.51
C GLY A 32 8.12 -2.31 -13.46
N VAL A 33 7.10 -3.02 -12.98
CA VAL A 33 6.15 -3.78 -13.81
C VAL A 33 5.14 -2.81 -14.45
N ASP A 34 4.70 -3.11 -15.68
CA ASP A 34 3.78 -2.25 -16.45
C ASP A 34 2.39 -2.09 -15.78
N SER A 35 1.90 -3.15 -15.12
CA SER A 35 0.62 -3.18 -14.41
C SER A 35 0.83 -3.74 -13.01
N PRO A 36 1.39 -2.94 -12.08
CA PRO A 36 1.81 -3.42 -10.79
C PRO A 36 0.62 -3.65 -9.85
N MET A 37 0.71 -4.72 -9.05
CA MET A 37 -0.28 -5.06 -8.03
C MET A 37 0.21 -4.66 -6.63
N CYS A 38 -0.63 -3.96 -5.89
CA CYS A 38 -0.41 -3.68 -4.47
C CYS A 38 -1.06 -4.76 -3.60
N ILE A 39 -0.61 -4.85 -2.36
CA ILE A 39 -1.18 -5.74 -1.35
C ILE A 39 -1.98 -4.92 -0.37
N LEU A 40 -3.24 -5.29 -0.18
CA LEU A 40 -4.07 -4.90 0.95
C LEU A 40 -3.96 -5.99 2.02
N GLU A 41 -3.31 -5.66 3.13
CA GLU A 41 -3.20 -6.53 4.31
C GLU A 41 -4.22 -6.10 5.36
N ARG A 42 -5.02 -7.05 5.86
CA ARG A 42 -6.03 -6.82 6.90
C ARG A 42 -6.11 -8.02 7.83
N HIS A 43 -5.74 -7.84 9.09
CA HIS A 43 -5.84 -8.90 10.12
C HIS A 43 -5.23 -10.24 9.67
N GLY A 44 -4.12 -10.20 8.93
CA GLY A 44 -3.43 -11.38 8.40
C GLY A 44 -3.99 -11.97 7.10
N ASN A 45 -5.04 -11.37 6.52
CA ASN A 45 -5.45 -11.65 5.14
C ASN A 45 -4.73 -10.71 4.17
N TYR A 46 -4.47 -11.21 2.96
CA TYR A 46 -3.77 -10.50 1.91
C TYR A 46 -4.62 -10.53 0.64
N GLU A 47 -4.89 -9.37 0.06
CA GLU A 47 -5.64 -9.22 -1.18
C GLU A 47 -4.81 -8.43 -2.18
N ASP A 48 -4.73 -8.93 -3.42
CA ASP A 48 -4.12 -8.22 -4.53
C ASP A 48 -5.08 -7.15 -5.03
N VAL A 49 -4.65 -5.89 -5.00
CA VAL A 49 -5.40 -4.74 -5.48
C VAL A 49 -4.58 -3.99 -6.52
N SER A 50 -5.24 -3.47 -7.55
CA SER A 50 -4.53 -2.66 -8.56
C SER A 50 -3.95 -1.40 -7.92
N LEU A 51 -2.90 -0.83 -8.52
CA LEU A 51 -2.32 0.44 -8.04
C LEU A 51 -3.36 1.58 -7.95
N ASP A 52 -4.31 1.64 -8.88
CA ASP A 52 -5.37 2.65 -8.89
C ASP A 52 -6.39 2.41 -7.76
N GLU A 53 -6.78 1.16 -7.54
CA GLU A 53 -7.66 0.78 -6.44
C GLU A 53 -7.00 1.02 -5.07
N ALA A 54 -5.72 0.67 -4.92
CA ALA A 54 -4.94 0.95 -3.74
C ALA A 54 -4.92 2.45 -3.41
N ALA A 55 -4.65 3.31 -4.39
CA ALA A 55 -4.67 4.76 -4.20
C ALA A 55 -6.07 5.27 -3.84
N HIS A 56 -7.12 4.69 -4.43
CA HIS A 56 -8.50 5.01 -4.08
C HIS A 56 -8.83 4.61 -2.63
N LEU A 57 -8.45 3.41 -2.20
CA LEU A 57 -8.66 2.92 -0.85
C LEU A 57 -7.92 3.79 0.19
N ILE A 58 -6.69 4.20 -0.11
CA ILE A 58 -5.94 5.14 0.74
C ILE A 58 -6.71 6.45 0.93
N ASP A 59 -7.27 7.02 -0.15
CA ASP A 59 -8.07 8.24 -0.08
C ASP A 59 -9.37 8.02 0.73
N THR A 60 -10.10 6.95 0.43
CA THR A 60 -11.42 6.67 1.04
C THR A 60 -11.32 6.31 2.52
N LEU A 61 -10.33 5.51 2.90
CA LEU A 61 -10.10 5.10 4.28
C LEU A 61 -9.23 6.12 5.04
N THR A 62 -8.76 7.17 4.34
CA THR A 62 -7.90 8.22 4.91
C THR A 62 -6.63 7.65 5.56
N LEU A 63 -6.06 6.62 4.93
CA LEU A 63 -4.87 5.94 5.43
C LEU A 63 -3.67 6.88 5.42
N LYS A 64 -2.80 6.73 6.43
CA LYS A 64 -1.61 7.57 6.57
C LYS A 64 -0.36 6.77 6.29
N PRO A 65 0.72 7.41 5.80
CA PRO A 65 2.04 6.79 5.79
C PRO A 65 2.37 6.27 7.19
N CYS A 66 2.74 4.99 7.28
CA CYS A 66 3.02 4.34 8.55
C CYS A 66 4.25 3.43 8.47
N SER A 67 4.56 2.76 9.57
CA SER A 67 5.59 1.73 9.63
C SER A 67 4.92 0.39 9.87
N HIS A 68 5.05 -0.53 8.93
CA HIS A 68 4.54 -1.89 9.06
C HIS A 68 5.35 -2.66 10.11
N PRO A 69 4.73 -3.47 10.99
CA PRO A 69 5.44 -4.22 12.02
C PRO A 69 6.49 -5.20 11.48
N LYS A 70 6.30 -5.76 10.28
CA LYS A 70 7.25 -6.71 9.67
C LYS A 70 8.20 -6.07 8.66
N LEU A 71 7.73 -5.09 7.89
CA LEU A 71 8.48 -4.50 6.76
C LEU A 71 9.19 -3.19 7.16
N GLY A 72 8.77 -2.54 8.25
CA GLY A 72 9.29 -1.24 8.64
C GLY A 72 8.65 -0.10 7.84
N LYS A 73 9.44 0.93 7.51
CA LYS A 73 8.94 2.17 6.87
C LYS A 73 8.75 2.07 5.36
N ARG A 74 9.31 1.04 4.74
CA ARG A 74 9.27 0.80 3.29
C ARG A 74 8.98 -0.66 3.03
N SER A 75 8.33 -0.96 1.92
CA SER A 75 8.06 -2.35 1.51
C SER A 75 9.24 -3.01 0.78
N PHE A 76 10.26 -2.24 0.38
CA PHE A 76 11.51 -2.68 -0.23
C PHE A 76 12.65 -1.66 -0.03
#